data_AF-A0A9D6W8N3-F1
#
_entry.id   AF-A0A9D6W8N3-F1
#
_cell.length_a   1.000
_cell.length_b   1.000
_cell.length_c   1.000
_cell.angle_alpha   90.00
_cell.angle_beta   90.00
_cell.angle_gamma   90.00
#
_symmetry.space_group_name_H-M   'P 1'
#
loop_
_entity.id
_entity.type
_entity.pdbx_description
1 polymer ?
#
loop_
_entity_poly.entity_id
_entity_poly.type
_entity_poly.pdbx_seq_one_letter_code
_entity_poly.pdbx_strand_id
1 'polypeptide(L)'
;MKNGKRSRLPKHFKSAEEAGKFWDTHDLGDYWDETRPVAVTFKLRRRHYCVSVSPAIARKLQKVSQEQGLSTETVVNLWLQEKLQAAH
;
A
#
# COMPACT_ATOMS: atom_id res chain seq x y z
N MET A 1 35.36 7.91 9.20
CA MET A 1 35.52 6.93 8.11
C MET A 1 35.06 7.59 6.81
N LYS A 2 35.93 7.57 5.79
CA LYS A 2 35.79 8.07 4.39
C LYS A 2 35.00 9.38 4.15
N ASN A 3 35.66 10.51 4.45
CA ASN A 3 35.42 11.81 3.83
C ASN A 3 35.88 11.78 2.36
N GLY A 4 35.05 11.27 1.46
CA GLY A 4 35.10 11.63 0.04
C GLY A 4 34.15 12.82 -0.15
N LYS A 5 34.58 13.92 -0.78
CA LYS A 5 33.77 15.12 -1.02
C LYS A 5 32.41 14.73 -1.60
N ARG A 6 31.36 14.69 -0.75
CA ARG A 6 29.99 14.36 -1.18
C ARG A 6 29.40 15.60 -1.83
N SER A 7 28.91 15.46 -3.05
CA SER A 7 28.23 16.53 -3.78
C SER A 7 26.95 16.90 -3.05
N ARG A 8 26.65 18.20 -2.96
CA ARG A 8 25.41 18.74 -2.38
C ARG A 8 24.18 18.10 -3.01
N LEU A 9 23.10 18.01 -2.25
CA LEU A 9 21.83 17.51 -2.76
C LEU A 9 21.38 18.35 -3.99
N PRO A 10 20.98 17.70 -5.11
CA PRO A 10 20.45 18.42 -6.26
C PRO A 10 19.23 19.26 -5.87
N LYS A 11 19.15 20.51 -6.37
CA LYS A 11 17.99 21.38 -6.09
C LYS A 11 16.68 20.81 -6.63
N HIS A 12 16.75 20.11 -7.77
CA HIS A 12 15.62 19.46 -8.43
C HIS A 12 16.10 18.19 -9.14
N PHE A 13 15.21 17.20 -9.24
CA PHE A 13 15.34 16.07 -10.17
C PHE A 13 14.45 16.36 -11.38
N LYS A 14 14.89 15.94 -12.58
CA LYS A 14 14.15 16.10 -13.83
C LYS A 14 13.00 15.11 -13.93
N SER A 15 13.06 13.98 -13.20
CA SER A 15 12.00 12.99 -13.11
C SER A 15 12.03 12.20 -11.80
N ALA A 16 10.94 11.50 -11.50
CA ALA A 16 10.88 10.56 -10.37
C ALA A 16 11.85 9.38 -10.54
N GLU A 17 12.08 8.91 -11.77
CA GLU A 17 13.04 7.84 -12.04
C GLU A 17 14.49 8.28 -11.77
N GLU A 18 14.84 9.52 -12.13
CA GLU A 18 16.16 10.09 -11.82
C GLU A 18 16.36 10.23 -10.30
N ALA A 19 15.34 10.69 -9.58
CA ALA A 19 15.36 10.75 -8.12
C ALA A 19 15.56 9.34 -7.52
N GLY A 20 14.88 8.33 -8.06
CA GLY A 20 15.06 6.93 -7.65
C GLY A 20 16.51 6.46 -7.83
N LYS A 21 17.07 6.62 -9.03
CA LYS A 21 18.47 6.23 -9.33
C LYS A 21 19.49 6.92 -8.43
N PHE A 22 19.23 8.17 -8.04
CA PHE A 22 20.07 8.87 -7.07
C PHE A 22 20.00 8.18 -5.69
N TRP A 23 18.80 7.97 -5.16
CA TRP A 23 18.61 7.37 -3.84
C TRP A 23 18.93 5.87 -3.76
N ASP A 24 19.01 5.15 -4.90
CA ASP A 24 19.51 3.76 -4.93
C ASP A 24 20.96 3.64 -4.43
N THR A 25 21.73 4.74 -4.48
CA THR A 25 23.16 4.76 -4.12
C THR A 25 23.52 5.76 -3.02
N HIS A 26 22.54 6.54 -2.54
CA HIS A 26 22.73 7.60 -1.56
C HIS A 26 21.82 7.39 -0.34
N ASP A 27 22.32 7.67 0.86
CA ASP A 27 21.53 7.60 2.09
C ASP A 27 20.95 8.98 2.42
N LEU A 28 19.66 9.05 2.79
CA LEU A 28 19.01 10.31 3.16
C LEU A 28 19.68 10.99 4.37
N GLY A 29 20.19 10.20 5.31
CA GLY A 29 20.88 10.70 6.50
C GLY A 29 22.16 11.46 6.18
N ASP A 30 22.83 11.15 5.06
CA ASP A 30 24.01 11.90 4.60
C ASP A 30 23.68 13.34 4.17
N TYR A 31 22.40 13.66 3.97
CA TYR A 31 21.91 14.96 3.52
C TYR A 31 21.00 15.64 4.53
N TRP A 32 20.94 15.16 5.77
CA TRP A 32 19.96 15.62 6.78
C TRP A 32 19.98 17.14 6.97
N ASP A 33 21.17 17.74 7.03
CA ASP A 33 21.39 19.19 7.17
C ASP A 33 20.98 20.01 5.92
N GLU A 34 20.81 19.36 4.77
CA GLU A 34 20.31 19.97 3.53
C GLU A 34 18.79 19.76 3.34
N THR A 35 18.14 19.03 4.26
CA THR A 35 16.68 18.80 4.23
C THR A 35 15.94 19.72 5.20
N ARG A 36 14.61 19.75 5.08
CA ARG A 36 13.73 20.45 6.03
C ARG A 36 12.57 19.54 6.42
N PRO A 37 12.06 19.63 7.67
CA PRO A 37 10.86 18.91 8.05
C PRO A 37 9.68 19.36 7.19
N VAL A 38 8.89 18.39 6.73
CA VAL A 38 7.65 18.62 5.99
C VAL A 38 6.53 17.83 6.66
N ALA A 39 5.40 18.48 6.92
CA ALA A 39 4.21 17.81 7.43
C ALA A 39 3.55 17.00 6.30
N VAL A 40 3.49 15.67 6.46
CA VAL A 40 2.81 14.77 5.53
C VAL A 40 1.62 14.14 6.24
N THR A 41 0.43 14.35 5.68
CA THR A 41 -0.81 13.76 6.21
C THR A 41 -1.19 12.53 5.37
N PHE A 42 -1.09 11.35 5.97
CA PHE A 42 -1.59 10.12 5.38
C PHE A 42 -3.03 9.89 5.81
N LYS A 43 -3.96 9.81 4.85
CA LYS A 43 -5.30 9.28 5.12
C LYS A 43 -5.23 7.76 5.08
N LEU A 44 -4.95 7.15 6.23
CA LEU A 44 -5.03 5.69 6.36
C LEU A 44 -6.50 5.27 6.24
N ARG A 45 -6.93 4.96 5.01
CA ARG A 45 -8.29 4.51 4.73
C ARG A 45 -8.46 3.09 5.25
N ARG A 46 -9.36 2.92 6.23
CA ARG A 46 -9.94 1.68 6.80
C ARG A 46 -8.97 0.51 7.07
N ARG A 47 -9.06 -0.10 8.26
CA ARG A 47 -8.39 -1.38 8.51
C ARG A 47 -9.01 -2.45 7.63
N HIS A 48 -8.21 -3.10 6.80
CA HIS A 48 -8.62 -4.29 6.05
C HIS A 48 -8.30 -5.52 6.89
N TYR A 49 -9.31 -6.37 7.10
CA TYR A 49 -9.13 -7.67 7.72
C TYR A 49 -9.14 -8.73 6.62
N CYS A 50 -8.02 -9.41 6.43
CA CYS A 50 -7.88 -10.45 5.41
C CYS A 50 -8.03 -11.82 6.06
N VAL A 51 -8.91 -12.65 5.50
CA VAL A 51 -9.07 -14.05 5.89
C VAL A 51 -8.70 -14.92 4.71
N SER A 52 -7.84 -15.90 4.92
CA SER A 52 -7.50 -16.89 3.90
C SER A 52 -8.70 -17.81 3.65
N VAL A 53 -9.12 -17.92 2.39
CA VAL A 53 -10.14 -18.88 1.95
C VAL A 53 -9.53 -19.90 1.00
N SER A 54 -10.11 -21.09 0.92
CA SER A 54 -9.61 -22.10 -0.01
C SER A 54 -9.82 -21.68 -1.48
N PRO A 55 -8.97 -22.15 -2.43
CA PRO A 55 -9.12 -21.80 -3.85
C PRO A 55 -10.49 -22.19 -4.43
N ALA A 56 -11.08 -23.29 -3.94
CA ALA A 56 -12.40 -23.73 -4.36
C ALA A 56 -13.51 -22.75 -3.92
N ILE A 57 -13.41 -22.22 -2.70
CA ILE A 57 -14.35 -21.22 -2.18
C ILE A 57 -14.18 -19.90 -2.95
N ALA A 58 -12.95 -19.44 -3.16
CA ALA A 58 -12.67 -18.22 -3.92
C ALA A 58 -13.28 -18.25 -5.32
N ARG A 59 -13.12 -19.36 -6.07
CA ARG A 59 -13.72 -19.52 -7.40
C ARG A 59 -15.24 -19.45 -7.38
N LYS A 60 -15.89 -20.08 -6.39
CA LYS A 60 -17.35 -20.02 -6.24
C LYS A 60 -17.83 -18.61 -5.92
N LEU A 61 -17.17 -17.94 -4.98
CA LEU A 61 -17.48 -16.55 -4.63
C LEU A 61 -17.36 -15.63 -5.83
N GLN A 62 -16.29 -15.77 -6.63
CA GLN A 62 -16.09 -14.97 -7.84
C GLN A 62 -17.21 -15.18 -8.86
N LYS A 63 -17.60 -16.44 -9.12
CA LYS A 63 -18.70 -16.76 -10.04
C LYS A 63 -20.00 -16.10 -9.59
N VAL A 64 -20.36 -16.25 -8.31
CA VAL A 64 -21.57 -15.64 -7.75
C VAL A 64 -21.53 -14.11 -7.81
N SER A 65 -20.37 -13.53 -7.50
CA SER A 65 -20.16 -12.08 -7.57
C SER A 65 -20.44 -11.54 -8.99
N GLN A 66 -19.93 -12.24 -10.01
CA GLN A 66 -20.14 -11.89 -11.41
C GLN A 66 -21.61 -12.04 -11.83
N GLU A 67 -22.26 -13.14 -11.47
CA GLU A 67 -23.67 -13.39 -11.78
C GLU A 67 -24.60 -12.34 -11.14
N GLN A 68 -24.25 -11.84 -9.94
CA GLN A 68 -25.03 -10.83 -9.23
C GLN A 68 -24.63 -9.38 -9.55
N GLY A 69 -23.55 -9.16 -10.32
CA GLY A 69 -23.01 -7.82 -10.58
C GLY A 69 -22.47 -7.12 -9.33
N LEU A 70 -22.07 -7.88 -8.31
CA LEU A 70 -21.57 -7.37 -7.03
C LEU A 70 -20.07 -7.65 -6.88
N SER A 71 -19.42 -6.91 -5.98
CA SER A 71 -18.03 -7.22 -5.62
C SER A 71 -17.97 -8.50 -4.77
N THR A 72 -16.86 -9.24 -4.85
CA THR A 72 -16.63 -10.40 -3.99
C THR A 72 -16.62 -10.03 -2.51
N GLU A 73 -16.11 -8.86 -2.16
CA GLU A 73 -16.17 -8.34 -0.79
C GLU A 73 -17.63 -8.15 -0.32
N THR A 74 -18.50 -7.61 -1.17
CA THR A 74 -19.92 -7.41 -0.86
C THR A 74 -20.62 -8.76 -0.61
N VAL A 75 -20.44 -9.73 -1.51
CA VAL A 75 -21.06 -11.06 -1.38
C VAL A 75 -20.58 -11.77 -0.12
N VAL A 76 -19.27 -11.74 0.15
CA VAL A 76 -18.68 -12.36 1.34
C VAL A 76 -19.25 -11.74 2.61
N ASN A 77 -19.29 -10.41 2.71
CA ASN A 77 -19.79 -9.74 3.91
C ASN A 77 -21.28 -10.00 4.14
N LEU A 78 -22.10 -9.99 3.08
CA LEU A 78 -23.52 -10.29 3.18
C LEU A 78 -23.76 -11.70 3.74
N TRP A 79 -23.10 -12.71 3.17
CA TRP A 79 -23.26 -14.10 3.61
C TRP A 79 -22.73 -14.34 5.02
N LEU A 80 -21.59 -13.74 5.38
CA LEU A 80 -21.07 -13.84 6.75
C LEU A 80 -22.04 -13.21 7.75
N GLN A 81 -22.63 -12.05 7.42
CA GLN A 81 -23.62 -11.39 8.26
C GLN A 81 -24.86 -12.27 8.47
N GLU A 82 -25.42 -12.84 7.39
CA GLU A 82 -26.55 -13.76 7.45
C GLU A 82 -26.24 -14.97 8.35
N LYS A 83 -25.05 -15.57 8.21
CA LYS A 83 -24.66 -16.74 9.02
C LYS A 83 -24.44 -16.40 10.49
N LEU A 84 -23.88 -15.22 10.78
CA LEU A 84 -23.67 -14.77 12.15
C LEU A 84 -24.98 -14.41 12.85
N GLN A 85 -25.96 -13.86 12.12
CA GLN A 85 -27.30 -13.59 12.65
C GLN A 85 -28.06 -14.87 12.99
N ALA A 86 -27.96 -15.90 12.15
CA ALA A 86 -28.61 -17.20 12.37
C ALA A 86 -27.93 -18.09 13.44
N ALA A 87 -26.72 -17.72 13.87
CA ALA A 87 -25.98 -18.43 14.91
C ALA A 87 -26.27 -17.91 16.33
N HIS A 88 -27.11 -16.89 16.46
CA HIS A 88 -27.73 -16.41 17.69
C HIS A 88 -29.18 -16.91 17.80
#